data_AF-A0A9P5A8S6-F1
#
_entry.id   AF-A0A9P5A8S6-F1
#
_cell.length_a   1.000
_cell.length_b   1.000
_cell.length_c   1.000
_cell.angle_alpha   90.00
_cell.angle_beta   90.00
_cell.angle_gamma   90.00
#
_symmetry.space_group_name_H-M   'P 1'
#
loop_
_entity.id
_entity.type
_entity.pdbx_description
1 polymer ?
#
loop_
_entity_poly.entity_id
_entity_poly.type
_entity_poly.pdbx_seq_one_letter_code
_entity_poly.pdbx_strand_id
1 'polypeptide(L)'
;MSKPSKTQIGISELKKFVVHAALLSLIDPVREEPTRSSFDENPDSDILGSQQLRQKFLDSFALICSTSSSGATTASAVCLEWNAPAPAILRVARNHGLTSADLTGLKRVLQILQAVARKENLSTQAESEILDLVVELARGRILSIVDKAEKRGIRESLRLASSRALTDRAKSEILAEPEFRHWLESCPFTSPSFLQPWTSPAIVKLVNWASQARWAYSTQLQILLGIKQLQKPAWMDNLYKIARYRSAIKSMVKLAAKQPDIFSQIEIRDVQAPKPLSFFLKNDKAALLSAVKNLVKEDSGTIMQQLESHLDSHDLEADLYRACRLNLTLHAEMQLVEFYEGHPESVARMPFIGTSKKACFLCYRYLLHHPLRLRVSACHQKIYPSWMPPPCNQTSKQWKSPPFTKVDKEIEQLARTELKTALNVPRRPKNYDSTAGPSLTLTATVSTDKEP
;
A
#
# COMPACT_ATOMS: atom_id res chain seq x y z
N MET A 1 34.64 10.23 -7.91
CA MET A 1 33.76 9.30 -8.68
C MET A 1 32.77 10.16 -9.46
N SER A 2 32.77 10.10 -10.79
CA SER A 2 31.79 10.82 -11.62
C SER A 2 30.40 10.21 -11.38
N LYS A 3 29.38 11.05 -11.13
CA LYS A 3 27.98 10.58 -11.08
C LYS A 3 27.66 9.83 -12.38
N PRO A 4 27.09 8.62 -12.34
CA PRO A 4 26.67 7.93 -13.55
C PRO A 4 25.68 8.82 -14.30
N SER A 5 25.95 9.08 -15.58
CA SER A 5 25.03 9.85 -16.42
C SER A 5 23.75 9.04 -16.62
N LYS A 6 22.60 9.70 -16.42
CA LYS A 6 21.27 9.10 -16.55
C LYS A 6 20.78 9.30 -17.98
N THR A 7 20.22 8.27 -18.60
CA THR A 7 19.53 8.41 -19.88
C THR A 7 18.04 8.60 -19.59
N GLN A 8 17.52 9.76 -19.97
CA GLN A 8 16.12 10.10 -19.80
C GLN A 8 15.28 9.47 -20.91
N ILE A 9 14.10 8.95 -20.56
CA ILE A 9 13.12 8.42 -21.53
C ILE A 9 12.75 9.52 -22.53
N GLY A 10 12.64 9.18 -23.81
CA GLY A 10 12.31 10.16 -24.85
C GLY A 10 10.95 10.80 -24.58
N ILE A 11 10.81 12.11 -24.82
CA ILE A 11 9.56 12.85 -24.56
C ILE A 11 8.38 12.22 -25.30
N SER A 12 8.60 11.74 -26.53
CA SER A 12 7.56 11.06 -27.33
C SER A 12 7.14 9.71 -26.73
N GLU A 13 8.10 8.93 -26.23
CA GLU A 13 7.84 7.63 -25.59
C GLU A 13 7.04 7.83 -24.30
N LEU A 14 7.47 8.79 -23.47
CA LEU A 14 6.76 9.15 -22.24
C LEU A 14 5.33 9.62 -22.53
N LYS A 15 5.13 10.47 -23.55
CA LYS A 15 3.81 10.93 -23.97
C LYS A 15 2.91 9.75 -24.33
N LYS A 16 3.39 8.84 -25.19
CA LYS A 16 2.64 7.65 -25.62
C LYS A 16 2.26 6.78 -24.42
N PHE A 17 3.22 6.49 -23.55
CA PHE A 17 2.99 5.69 -22.34
C PHE A 17 1.92 6.31 -21.43
N VAL A 18 2.01 7.61 -21.13
CA VAL A 18 1.06 8.29 -20.25
C VAL A 18 -0.34 8.31 -20.88
N VAL A 19 -0.46 8.54 -22.19
CA VAL A 19 -1.75 8.48 -22.91
C VAL A 19 -2.36 7.09 -22.81
N HIS A 20 -1.59 6.03 -23.03
CA HIS A 20 -2.09 4.65 -22.91
C HIS A 20 -2.50 4.31 -21.47
N ALA A 21 -1.71 4.72 -20.48
CA ALA A 21 -2.04 4.51 -19.07
C ALA A 21 -3.30 5.29 -18.64
N ALA A 22 -3.46 6.53 -19.12
CA ALA A 22 -4.64 7.34 -18.89
C ALA A 22 -5.88 6.73 -19.55
N LEU A 23 -5.78 6.28 -20.80
CA LEU A 23 -6.85 5.58 -21.51
C LEU A 23 -7.28 4.31 -20.77
N LEU A 24 -6.33 3.47 -20.37
CA LEU A 24 -6.63 2.29 -19.56
C LEU A 24 -7.35 2.67 -18.26
N SER A 25 -6.87 3.69 -17.56
CA SER A 25 -7.49 4.17 -16.32
C SER A 25 -8.90 4.71 -16.51
N LEU A 26 -9.22 5.29 -17.68
CA LEU A 26 -10.56 5.76 -18.03
C LEU A 26 -11.49 4.59 -18.33
N ILE A 27 -11.02 3.60 -19.10
CA ILE A 27 -11.78 2.39 -19.40
C ILE A 27 -12.13 1.66 -18.09
N ASP A 28 -11.10 1.31 -17.32
CA ASP A 28 -11.23 0.75 -15.97
C ASP A 28 -9.88 0.91 -15.21
N PRO A 29 -9.85 1.51 -14.02
CA PRO A 29 -8.60 1.68 -13.28
C PRO A 29 -8.01 0.39 -12.70
N VAL A 30 -8.79 -0.71 -12.61
CA VAL A 30 -8.41 -1.99 -12.02
C VAL A 30 -8.15 -3.01 -13.13
N ARG A 31 -7.09 -3.81 -13.02
CA ARG A 31 -6.73 -4.82 -14.04
C ARG A 31 -7.15 -6.24 -13.64
N GLU A 32 -6.88 -6.60 -12.38
CA GLU A 32 -7.05 -7.95 -11.84
C GLU A 32 -7.46 -7.90 -10.36
N GLU A 33 -7.70 -9.07 -9.75
CA GLU A 33 -7.93 -9.20 -8.31
C GLU A 33 -6.66 -8.86 -7.50
N PRO A 34 -6.80 -8.18 -6.34
CA PRO A 34 -5.65 -7.75 -5.57
C PRO A 34 -4.99 -8.95 -4.88
N THR A 35 -3.69 -9.10 -5.07
CA THR A 35 -2.90 -10.15 -4.39
C THR A 35 -2.86 -9.95 -2.86
N ARG A 36 -2.67 -11.04 -2.10
CA ARG A 36 -2.68 -11.03 -0.62
C ARG A 36 -1.44 -10.37 -0.03
N SER A 37 -1.57 -9.77 1.15
CA SER A 37 -0.47 -9.12 1.86
C SER A 37 -0.19 -9.79 3.21
N SER A 38 1.08 -9.80 3.65
CA SER A 38 1.54 -10.35 4.93
C SER A 38 0.82 -9.78 6.17
N PHE A 39 0.28 -8.56 6.05
CA PHE A 39 -0.51 -7.90 7.10
C PHE A 39 -1.91 -8.49 7.33
N ASP A 40 -2.38 -9.37 6.47
CA ASP A 40 -3.70 -9.99 6.62
C ASP A 40 -3.67 -11.16 7.62
N GLU A 41 -2.48 -11.55 8.09
CA GLU A 41 -2.26 -12.62 9.07
C GLU A 41 -2.32 -12.15 10.53
N ASN A 42 -2.76 -13.04 11.41
CA ASN A 42 -2.81 -12.79 12.86
C ASN A 42 -1.39 -12.52 13.41
N PRO A 43 -1.14 -11.38 14.10
CA PRO A 43 0.17 -11.04 14.64
C PRO A 43 0.68 -12.01 15.71
N ASP A 44 -0.22 -12.72 16.39
CA ASP A 44 0.11 -13.66 17.46
C ASP A 44 0.42 -15.07 16.95
N SER A 45 0.38 -15.29 15.63
CA SER A 45 0.83 -16.55 15.04
C SER A 45 2.36 -16.71 15.16
N ASP A 46 2.80 -17.86 15.69
CA ASP A 46 4.23 -18.18 15.84
C ASP A 46 4.85 -18.87 14.61
N ILE A 47 4.03 -19.19 13.62
CA ILE A 47 4.38 -20.02 12.45
C ILE A 47 4.94 -19.16 11.30
N LEU A 48 5.79 -18.17 11.62
CA LEU A 48 6.46 -17.37 10.59
C LEU A 48 7.91 -17.82 10.46
N GLY A 49 8.27 -18.28 9.27
CA GLY A 49 9.67 -18.55 8.93
C GLY A 49 10.52 -17.27 8.99
N SER A 50 11.83 -17.42 9.21
CA SER A 50 12.78 -16.31 9.31
C SER A 50 12.68 -15.30 8.16
N GLN A 51 12.43 -15.77 6.94
CA GLN A 51 12.27 -14.90 5.75
C GLN A 51 10.95 -14.13 5.77
N GLN A 52 9.83 -14.78 6.09
CA GLN A 52 8.52 -14.15 6.15
C GLN A 52 8.47 -13.08 7.25
N LEU A 53 9.13 -13.31 8.38
CA LEU A 53 9.23 -12.32 9.45
C LEU A 53 10.02 -11.07 9.02
N ARG A 54 11.10 -11.22 8.22
CA ARG A 54 11.83 -10.08 7.63
C ARG A 54 10.97 -9.31 6.62
N GLN A 55 10.22 -10.01 5.78
CA GLN A 55 9.29 -9.36 4.84
C GLN A 55 8.22 -8.55 5.58
N LYS A 56 7.59 -9.17 6.58
CA LYS A 56 6.58 -8.52 7.42
C LYS A 56 7.16 -7.33 8.19
N PHE A 57 8.40 -7.42 8.66
CA PHE A 57 9.12 -6.30 9.25
C PHE A 57 9.29 -5.13 8.27
N LEU A 58 9.72 -5.38 7.04
CA LEU A 58 9.90 -4.31 6.05
C LEU A 58 8.58 -3.65 5.66
N ASP A 59 7.55 -4.45 5.46
CA ASP A 59 6.19 -3.97 5.25
C ASP A 59 5.74 -3.11 6.45
N SER A 60 5.98 -3.56 7.68
CA SER A 60 5.64 -2.87 8.94
C SER A 60 6.37 -1.54 9.10
N PHE A 61 7.67 -1.52 8.81
CA PHE A 61 8.47 -0.32 8.85
C PHE A 61 8.03 0.67 7.75
N ALA A 62 7.72 0.17 6.55
CA ALA A 62 7.16 0.99 5.48
C ALA A 62 5.83 1.61 5.89
N LEU A 63 4.93 0.88 6.55
CA LEU A 63 3.64 1.38 7.03
C LEU A 63 3.80 2.62 7.93
N ILE A 64 4.71 2.59 8.91
CA ILE A 64 4.92 3.70 9.85
C ILE A 64 5.62 4.90 9.20
N CYS A 65 6.31 4.70 8.08
CA CYS A 65 6.88 5.80 7.27
C CYS A 65 5.81 6.57 6.47
N SER A 66 4.59 6.03 6.36
CA SER A 66 3.50 6.60 5.58
C SER A 66 2.58 7.44 6.46
N THR A 67 2.92 8.71 6.65
CA THR A 67 2.37 9.55 7.71
C THR A 67 1.08 10.30 7.37
N SER A 68 0.65 10.30 6.10
CA SER A 68 -0.57 10.98 5.66
C SER A 68 -1.59 10.06 4.99
N SER A 69 -2.80 10.59 4.78
CA SER A 69 -3.85 9.93 4.03
C SER A 69 -3.59 9.88 2.52
N SER A 70 -2.73 10.77 2.01
CA SER A 70 -2.38 10.84 0.59
C SER A 70 -1.27 9.86 0.27
N GLY A 71 -1.62 8.83 -0.51
CA GLY A 71 -0.64 7.88 -1.06
C GLY A 71 0.32 8.56 -2.03
N ALA A 72 -0.17 9.52 -2.81
CA ALA A 72 0.65 10.24 -3.78
C ALA A 72 1.86 10.93 -3.12
N THR A 73 1.72 11.40 -1.88
CA THR A 73 2.79 12.13 -1.16
C THR A 73 3.59 11.25 -0.20
N THR A 74 2.91 10.34 0.52
CA THR A 74 3.52 9.63 1.66
C THR A 74 3.54 8.12 1.53
N ALA A 75 3.18 7.54 0.38
CA ALA A 75 3.49 6.12 0.17
C ALA A 75 5.01 5.91 0.28
N SER A 76 5.39 4.88 1.03
CA SER A 76 6.77 4.56 1.37
C SER A 76 7.09 3.10 1.07
N ALA A 77 8.38 2.87 0.84
CA ALA A 77 8.97 1.57 0.54
C ALA A 77 10.29 1.42 1.31
N VAL A 78 10.62 0.19 1.74
CA VAL A 78 11.77 -0.09 2.60
C VAL A 78 12.50 -1.36 2.16
N CYS A 79 13.83 -1.32 2.13
CA CYS A 79 14.68 -2.49 1.94
C CYS A 79 15.63 -2.67 3.13
N LEU A 80 16.03 -3.93 3.37
CA LEU A 80 17.08 -4.28 4.33
C LEU A 80 18.34 -4.71 3.58
N GLU A 81 19.40 -3.91 3.70
CA GLU A 81 20.74 -4.28 3.28
C GLU A 81 21.41 -4.92 4.49
N TRP A 82 21.71 -6.22 4.43
CA TRP A 82 22.36 -6.90 5.54
C TRP A 82 23.32 -7.96 5.04
N ASN A 83 24.60 -7.61 5.14
CA ASN A 83 25.74 -8.44 4.75
C ASN A 83 26.75 -8.39 5.89
N ALA A 84 26.58 -9.24 6.92
CA ALA A 84 27.53 -9.34 8.02
C ALA A 84 28.96 -9.54 7.46
N PRO A 85 29.98 -8.81 7.98
CA PRO A 85 29.99 -8.06 9.24
C PRO A 85 29.57 -6.57 9.13
N ALA A 86 29.11 -6.09 7.97
CA ALA A 86 28.73 -4.68 7.83
C ALA A 86 27.45 -4.34 8.62
N PRO A 87 27.33 -3.08 9.11
CA PRO A 87 26.10 -2.54 9.68
C PRO A 87 24.89 -2.82 8.78
N ALA A 88 23.77 -3.23 9.36
CA ALA A 88 22.54 -3.39 8.60
C ALA A 88 21.98 -2.00 8.23
N ILE A 89 21.53 -1.82 7.00
CA ILE A 89 20.92 -0.56 6.56
C ILE A 89 19.45 -0.80 6.22
N LEU A 90 18.58 -0.07 6.91
CA LEU A 90 17.20 0.15 6.51
C LEU A 90 17.15 1.31 5.53
N ARG A 91 17.10 0.97 4.24
CA ARG A 91 16.95 1.98 3.19
C ARG A 91 15.49 2.32 3.00
N VAL A 92 15.14 3.59 3.17
CA VAL A 92 13.74 4.05 3.16
C VAL A 92 13.52 5.05 2.03
N ALA A 93 12.50 4.82 1.22
CA ALA A 93 12.00 5.77 0.23
C ALA A 93 10.57 6.21 0.57
N ARG A 94 10.23 7.45 0.24
CA ARG A 94 8.87 8.00 0.35
C ARG A 94 8.60 8.87 -0.86
N ASN A 95 7.39 8.81 -1.43
CA ASN A 95 7.08 9.49 -2.70
C ASN A 95 7.57 10.94 -2.76
N HIS A 96 7.35 11.75 -1.72
CA HIS A 96 7.83 13.14 -1.63
C HIS A 96 8.95 13.34 -0.58
N GLY A 97 9.71 12.29 -0.26
CA GLY A 97 10.87 12.32 0.66
C GLY A 97 10.47 12.39 2.13
N LEU A 98 11.38 12.02 3.04
CA LEU A 98 11.19 12.11 4.49
C LEU A 98 11.62 13.49 5.01
N THR A 99 10.92 14.01 6.02
CA THR A 99 11.37 15.22 6.74
C THR A 99 12.35 14.82 7.86
N SER A 100 13.11 15.79 8.37
CA SER A 100 14.00 15.58 9.53
C SER A 100 13.23 15.14 10.79
N ALA A 101 11.98 15.59 10.95
CA ALA A 101 11.11 15.17 12.04
C ALA A 101 10.68 13.70 11.89
N ASP A 102 10.32 13.28 10.67
CA ASP A 102 10.02 11.87 10.36
C ASP A 102 11.22 10.98 10.69
N LEU A 103 12.42 11.36 10.20
CA LEU A 103 13.64 10.59 10.44
C LEU A 103 13.98 10.49 11.92
N THR A 104 13.82 11.57 12.68
CA THR A 104 14.03 11.55 14.14
C THR A 104 13.09 10.56 14.83
N GLY A 105 11.80 10.57 14.50
CA GLY A 105 10.85 9.63 15.08
C GLY A 105 11.13 8.17 14.69
N LEU A 106 11.47 7.91 13.42
CA LEU A 106 11.81 6.56 12.95
C LEU A 106 13.11 6.03 13.59
N LYS A 107 14.11 6.89 13.82
CA LYS A 107 15.33 6.53 14.55
C LYS A 107 15.04 6.16 16.01
N ARG A 108 14.10 6.85 16.68
CA ARG A 108 13.66 6.49 18.03
C ARG A 108 12.99 5.12 18.08
N VAL A 109 12.15 4.80 17.08
CA VAL A 109 11.58 3.44 16.94
C VAL A 109 12.71 2.41 16.79
N LEU A 110 13.70 2.68 15.95
CA LEU A 110 14.83 1.78 15.74
C LEU A 110 15.64 1.57 17.03
N GLN A 111 15.89 2.62 17.80
CA GLN A 111 16.61 2.54 19.09
C GLN A 111 15.91 1.60 20.08
N ILE A 112 14.58 1.64 20.15
CA ILE A 112 13.81 0.71 21.00
C ILE A 112 13.97 -0.73 20.50
N LEU A 113 13.91 -0.97 19.18
CA LEU A 113 14.13 -2.30 18.61
C LEU A 113 15.55 -2.81 18.88
N GLN A 114 16.56 -1.93 18.86
CA GLN A 114 17.93 -2.30 19.22
C GLN A 114 18.05 -2.66 20.71
N ALA A 115 17.35 -1.95 21.60
CA ALA A 115 17.29 -2.30 23.02
C ALA A 115 16.62 -3.67 23.25
N VAL A 116 15.56 -4.00 22.50
CA VAL A 116 14.95 -5.35 22.51
C VAL A 116 15.96 -6.40 22.07
N ALA A 117 16.69 -6.16 20.97
CA ALA A 117 17.69 -7.09 20.46
C ALA A 117 18.84 -7.34 21.46
N ARG A 118 19.23 -6.31 22.22
CA ARG A 118 20.21 -6.42 23.32
C ARG A 118 19.65 -6.99 24.62
N LYS A 119 18.34 -7.31 24.65
CA LYS A 119 17.60 -7.78 25.85
C LYS A 119 17.57 -6.75 26.99
N GLU A 120 17.71 -5.46 26.66
CA GLU A 120 17.64 -4.34 27.60
C GLU A 120 16.19 -3.85 27.82
N ASN A 121 15.28 -4.20 26.91
CA ASN A 121 13.87 -3.83 26.97
C ASN A 121 12.98 -5.05 26.71
N LEU A 122 11.97 -5.25 27.55
CA LEU A 122 11.00 -6.34 27.38
C LEU A 122 10.15 -6.08 26.14
N SER A 123 9.85 -7.13 25.38
CA SER A 123 9.05 -7.02 24.14
C SER A 123 7.72 -6.29 24.36
N THR A 124 7.00 -6.57 25.45
CA THR A 124 5.71 -5.96 25.77
C THR A 124 5.81 -4.46 26.09
N GLN A 125 6.87 -4.06 26.78
CA GLN A 125 7.15 -2.66 27.08
C GLN A 125 7.56 -1.91 25.81
N ALA A 126 8.49 -2.46 25.03
CA ALA A 126 8.91 -1.92 23.74
C ALA A 126 7.74 -1.75 22.76
N GLU A 127 6.81 -2.71 22.72
CA GLU A 127 5.59 -2.61 21.92
C GLU A 127 4.71 -1.41 22.30
N SER A 128 4.69 -1.03 23.58
CA SER A 128 3.89 0.10 24.08
C SER A 128 4.59 1.42 23.77
N GLU A 129 5.90 1.51 24.01
CA GLU A 129 6.73 2.68 23.70
C GLU A 129 6.74 2.99 22.19
N ILE A 130 6.85 1.96 21.34
CA ILE A 130 6.78 2.13 19.89
C ILE A 130 5.37 2.58 19.47
N LEU A 131 4.31 2.10 20.12
CA LEU A 131 2.95 2.52 19.79
C LEU A 131 2.75 4.01 20.00
N ASP A 132 3.27 4.57 21.09
CA ASP A 132 3.22 6.01 21.35
C ASP A 132 3.94 6.80 20.24
N LEU A 133 5.14 6.37 19.84
CA LEU A 133 5.89 7.00 18.74
C LEU A 133 5.16 6.90 17.39
N VAL A 134 4.57 5.75 17.10
CA VAL A 134 3.83 5.51 15.86
C VAL A 134 2.56 6.35 15.80
N VAL A 135 1.87 6.55 16.93
CA VAL A 135 0.71 7.43 17.02
C VAL A 135 1.07 8.88 16.70
N GLU A 136 2.23 9.36 17.16
CA GLU A 136 2.72 10.69 16.80
C GLU A 136 3.10 10.78 15.31
N LEU A 137 3.88 9.82 14.80
CA LEU A 137 4.32 9.78 13.41
C LEU A 137 3.14 9.70 12.42
N ALA A 138 2.18 8.83 12.68
CA ALA A 138 1.09 8.52 11.76
C ALA A 138 -0.25 9.21 12.12
N ARG A 139 -0.22 10.19 13.03
CA ARG A 139 -1.40 10.88 13.58
C ARG A 139 -2.38 11.31 12.49
N GLY A 140 -1.90 12.10 11.51
CA GLY A 140 -2.74 12.64 10.43
C GLY A 140 -3.39 11.54 9.58
N ARG A 141 -2.67 10.45 9.32
CA ARG A 141 -3.21 9.28 8.62
C ARG A 141 -4.25 8.54 9.45
N ILE A 142 -3.98 8.26 10.72
CA ILE A 142 -4.91 7.55 11.61
C ILE A 142 -6.21 8.34 11.72
N LEU A 143 -6.14 9.64 11.99
CA LEU A 143 -7.31 10.51 12.10
C LEU A 143 -8.11 10.59 10.80
N SER A 144 -7.46 10.59 9.64
CA SER A 144 -8.18 10.49 8.36
C SER A 144 -8.93 9.18 8.18
N ILE A 145 -8.41 8.07 8.73
CA ILE A 145 -9.09 6.77 8.70
C ILE A 145 -10.27 6.75 9.68
N VAL A 146 -10.10 7.38 10.85
CA VAL A 146 -11.17 7.60 11.85
C VAL A 146 -12.33 8.36 11.23
N ASP A 147 -12.07 9.54 10.64
CA ASP A 147 -13.10 10.36 9.97
C ASP A 147 -13.87 9.56 8.91
N LYS A 148 -13.17 8.72 8.14
CA LYS A 148 -13.80 7.83 7.15
C LYS A 148 -14.62 6.71 7.79
N ALA A 149 -14.23 6.18 8.95
CA ALA A 149 -15.00 5.18 9.67
C ALA A 149 -16.30 5.79 10.23
N GLU A 150 -16.22 7.02 10.76
CA GLU A 150 -17.36 7.78 11.29
C GLU A 150 -18.37 8.12 10.20
N LYS A 151 -17.90 8.70 9.08
CA LYS A 151 -18.75 9.01 7.92
C LYS A 151 -19.43 7.78 7.31
N ARG A 152 -18.87 6.59 7.53
CA ARG A 152 -19.43 5.30 7.09
C ARG A 152 -20.30 4.63 8.17
N GLY A 153 -20.61 5.32 9.26
CA GLY A 153 -21.64 4.92 10.20
C GLY A 153 -21.21 3.92 11.28
N ILE A 154 -19.92 3.84 11.64
CA ILE A 154 -19.45 2.93 12.71
C ILE A 154 -20.24 3.14 14.02
N ARG A 155 -20.46 4.40 14.41
CA ARG A 155 -21.15 4.75 15.66
C ARG A 155 -22.58 4.24 15.67
N GLU A 156 -23.35 4.57 14.64
CA GLU A 156 -24.74 4.16 14.55
C GLU A 156 -24.87 2.65 14.40
N SER A 157 -23.97 2.01 13.65
CA SER A 157 -23.93 0.54 13.53
C SER A 157 -23.75 -0.14 14.88
N LEU A 158 -22.79 0.29 15.69
CA LEU A 158 -22.53 -0.30 17.01
C LEU A 158 -23.66 -0.01 17.99
N ARG A 159 -24.22 1.20 17.98
CA ARG A 159 -25.36 1.59 18.83
C ARG A 159 -26.61 0.75 18.53
N LEU A 160 -26.97 0.61 17.26
CA LEU A 160 -28.11 -0.19 16.82
C LEU A 160 -27.92 -1.68 17.08
N ALA A 161 -26.69 -2.19 16.91
CA ALA A 161 -26.41 -3.59 17.18
C ALA A 161 -26.53 -3.91 18.67
N SER A 162 -26.07 -3.01 19.53
CA SER A 162 -26.17 -3.14 21.00
C SER A 162 -27.63 -3.09 21.47
N SER A 163 -28.47 -2.22 20.91
CA SER A 163 -29.89 -2.13 21.29
C SER A 163 -30.71 -3.34 20.81
N ARG A 164 -30.45 -3.84 19.60
CA ARG A 164 -31.14 -5.02 19.03
C ARG A 164 -30.68 -6.35 19.65
N ALA A 165 -29.52 -6.37 20.28
CA ALA A 165 -29.02 -7.58 20.92
C ALA A 165 -29.88 -8.02 22.12
N LEU A 166 -30.63 -7.10 22.75
CA LEU A 166 -31.57 -7.41 23.84
C LEU A 166 -32.79 -8.24 23.37
N THR A 167 -33.06 -8.27 22.06
CA THR A 167 -34.23 -8.97 21.49
C THR A 167 -33.87 -10.29 20.80
N ASP A 168 -32.59 -10.64 20.69
CA ASP A 168 -32.09 -11.81 19.97
C ASP A 168 -31.26 -12.69 20.92
N ARG A 169 -31.65 -13.97 21.08
CA ARG A 169 -31.01 -14.89 22.04
C ARG A 169 -29.51 -15.06 21.79
N ALA A 170 -29.09 -15.25 20.54
CA ALA A 170 -27.68 -15.47 20.20
C ALA A 170 -26.82 -14.23 20.45
N LYS A 171 -27.38 -13.03 20.22
CA LYS A 171 -26.70 -11.77 20.52
C LYS A 171 -26.66 -11.47 22.02
N SER A 172 -27.70 -11.84 22.75
CA SER A 172 -27.79 -11.72 24.20
C SER A 172 -26.74 -12.58 24.91
N GLU A 173 -26.56 -13.83 24.46
CA GLU A 173 -25.53 -14.75 24.98
C GLU A 173 -24.11 -14.19 24.81
N ILE A 174 -23.78 -13.62 23.64
CA ILE A 174 -22.46 -13.01 23.41
C ILE A 174 -22.26 -11.73 24.25
N LEU A 175 -23.29 -10.91 24.43
CA LEU A 175 -23.20 -9.73 25.29
C LEU A 175 -23.15 -10.08 26.78
N ALA A 176 -23.46 -11.33 27.16
CA ALA A 176 -23.26 -11.83 28.51
C ALA A 176 -21.80 -12.22 28.77
N GLU A 177 -20.95 -12.39 27.74
CA GLU A 177 -19.51 -12.57 27.91
C GLU A 177 -18.88 -11.30 28.53
N PRO A 178 -18.38 -11.35 29.78
CA PRO A 178 -17.98 -10.14 30.50
C PRO A 178 -16.85 -9.37 29.80
N GLU A 179 -15.89 -10.08 29.22
CA GLU A 179 -14.73 -9.49 28.54
C GLU A 179 -15.14 -8.76 27.25
N PHE A 180 -15.97 -9.41 26.41
CA PHE A 180 -16.45 -8.82 25.17
C PHE A 180 -17.35 -7.61 25.43
N ARG A 181 -18.23 -7.72 26.45
CA ARG A 181 -19.08 -6.60 26.88
C ARG A 181 -18.25 -5.41 27.32
N HIS A 182 -17.28 -5.63 28.22
CA HIS A 182 -16.39 -4.57 28.69
C HIS A 182 -15.60 -3.93 27.53
N TRP A 183 -15.10 -4.76 26.61
CA TRP A 183 -14.43 -4.29 25.40
C TRP A 183 -15.35 -3.41 24.54
N LEU A 184 -16.61 -3.81 24.33
CA LEU A 184 -17.58 -3.06 23.53
C LEU A 184 -17.92 -1.71 24.19
N GLU A 185 -18.12 -1.70 25.52
CA GLU A 185 -18.37 -0.49 26.31
C GLU A 185 -17.17 0.49 26.30
N SER A 186 -15.94 -0.05 26.18
CA SER A 186 -14.71 0.75 26.06
C SER A 186 -14.49 1.38 24.67
N CYS A 187 -15.41 1.17 23.72
CA CYS A 187 -15.27 1.63 22.34
C CYS A 187 -15.04 3.15 22.24
N PRO A 188 -13.90 3.60 21.66
CA PRO A 188 -13.60 5.03 21.56
C PRO A 188 -14.58 5.84 20.70
N PHE A 189 -15.34 5.21 19.81
CA PHE A 189 -16.33 5.90 18.96
C PHE A 189 -17.67 6.18 19.63
N THR A 190 -17.98 5.46 20.72
CA THR A 190 -19.25 5.56 21.45
C THR A 190 -19.07 6.02 22.89
N SER A 191 -17.83 6.09 23.38
CA SER A 191 -17.53 6.59 24.72
C SER A 191 -18.01 8.05 24.90
N PRO A 192 -18.65 8.41 26.03
CA PRO A 192 -19.10 9.78 26.33
C PRO A 192 -17.96 10.81 26.27
N SER A 193 -16.71 10.38 26.45
CA SER A 193 -15.51 11.20 26.35
C SER A 193 -15.20 11.70 24.92
N PHE A 194 -15.94 11.28 23.90
CA PHE A 194 -15.75 11.66 22.49
C PHE A 194 -15.96 13.16 22.21
N LEU A 195 -16.59 13.93 23.11
CA LEU A 195 -16.65 15.38 22.97
C LEU A 195 -15.26 16.06 23.08
N GLN A 196 -14.23 15.29 23.48
CA GLN A 196 -12.85 15.74 23.54
C GLN A 196 -12.11 15.47 22.21
N PRO A 197 -11.13 16.31 21.84
CA PRO A 197 -10.29 16.06 20.66
C PRO A 197 -9.54 14.72 20.79
N TRP A 198 -9.23 14.09 19.66
CA TRP A 198 -8.44 12.84 19.61
C TRP A 198 -7.02 13.07 20.14
N THR A 199 -6.81 12.98 21.45
CA THR A 199 -5.48 13.05 22.09
C THR A 199 -4.66 11.80 21.76
N SER A 200 -3.34 11.86 21.92
CA SER A 200 -2.47 10.71 21.65
C SER A 200 -2.84 9.48 22.47
N PRO A 201 -3.13 9.57 23.79
CA PRO A 201 -3.64 8.44 24.56
C PRO A 201 -4.97 7.87 24.03
N ALA A 202 -5.86 8.73 23.51
CA ALA A 202 -7.12 8.27 22.91
C ALA A 202 -6.86 7.49 21.60
N ILE A 203 -5.90 7.93 20.79
CA ILE A 203 -5.51 7.22 19.57
C ILE A 203 -4.83 5.88 19.91
N VAL A 204 -3.98 5.82 20.94
CA VAL A 204 -3.38 4.57 21.44
C VAL A 204 -4.47 3.57 21.84
N LYS A 205 -5.45 4.01 22.64
CA LYS A 205 -6.62 3.20 23.01
C LYS A 205 -7.38 2.71 21.78
N LEU A 206 -7.60 3.57 20.80
CA LEU A 206 -8.24 3.22 19.53
C LEU A 206 -7.46 2.17 18.73
N VAL A 207 -6.14 2.28 18.62
CA VAL A 207 -5.33 1.28 17.90
C VAL A 207 -5.45 -0.09 18.58
N ASN A 208 -5.37 -0.13 19.91
CA ASN A 208 -5.54 -1.37 20.68
C ASN A 208 -6.95 -1.94 20.53
N TRP A 209 -7.99 -1.11 20.68
CA TRP A 209 -9.38 -1.51 20.52
C TRP A 209 -9.66 -2.06 19.12
N ALA A 210 -9.15 -1.39 18.07
CA ALA A 210 -9.27 -1.84 16.69
C ALA A 210 -8.55 -3.17 16.44
N SER A 211 -7.39 -3.37 17.06
CA SER A 211 -6.66 -4.65 16.98
C SER A 211 -7.46 -5.80 17.61
N GLN A 212 -8.04 -5.57 18.79
CA GLN A 212 -8.91 -6.55 19.45
C GLN A 212 -10.17 -6.83 18.63
N ALA A 213 -10.80 -5.80 18.06
CA ALA A 213 -11.94 -5.94 17.14
C ALA A 213 -11.63 -6.88 15.97
N ARG A 214 -10.41 -6.76 15.43
CA ARG A 214 -9.99 -7.51 14.25
C ARG A 214 -9.60 -8.94 14.57
N TRP A 215 -8.91 -9.20 15.68
CA TRP A 215 -8.26 -10.49 15.92
C TRP A 215 -8.76 -11.25 17.15
N ALA A 216 -9.14 -10.57 18.23
CA ALA A 216 -9.63 -11.23 19.44
C ALA A 216 -11.14 -11.46 19.39
N TYR A 217 -11.88 -10.45 18.93
CA TYR A 217 -13.35 -10.42 18.98
C TYR A 217 -14.01 -10.41 17.60
N SER A 218 -13.31 -10.88 16.56
CA SER A 218 -13.83 -10.82 15.19
C SER A 218 -15.14 -11.58 15.02
N THR A 219 -15.26 -12.74 15.67
CA THR A 219 -16.42 -13.61 15.56
C THR A 219 -17.61 -13.02 16.31
N GLN A 220 -17.39 -12.60 17.57
CA GLN A 220 -18.39 -11.94 18.40
C GLN A 220 -18.92 -10.67 17.71
N LEU A 221 -18.02 -9.84 17.16
CA LEU A 221 -18.39 -8.62 16.45
C LEU A 221 -19.22 -8.91 15.20
N GLN A 222 -18.90 -9.97 14.44
CA GLN A 222 -19.69 -10.38 13.27
C GLN A 222 -21.10 -10.83 13.66
N ILE A 223 -21.24 -11.64 14.71
CA ILE A 223 -22.53 -12.13 15.18
C ILE A 223 -23.38 -10.96 15.69
N LEU A 224 -22.79 -10.07 16.50
CA LEU A 224 -23.46 -8.86 17.02
C LEU A 224 -24.03 -8.00 15.88
N LEU A 225 -23.21 -7.73 14.87
CA LEU A 225 -23.57 -6.93 13.71
C LEU A 225 -24.47 -7.69 12.70
N GLY A 226 -24.69 -9.00 12.87
CA GLY A 226 -25.44 -9.83 11.93
C GLY A 226 -24.79 -9.91 10.54
N ILE A 227 -23.45 -9.86 10.48
CA ILE A 227 -22.71 -9.83 9.21
C ILE A 227 -22.72 -11.23 8.59
N LYS A 228 -23.30 -11.33 7.39
CA LYS A 228 -23.10 -12.47 6.48
C LYS A 228 -21.88 -12.18 5.60
N GLN A 229 -21.13 -13.20 5.17
CA GLN A 229 -19.84 -13.07 4.47
C GLN A 229 -19.83 -12.05 3.30
N LEU A 230 -20.96 -11.85 2.61
CA LEU A 230 -21.12 -10.94 1.47
C LEU A 230 -21.52 -9.49 1.84
N GLN A 231 -21.84 -9.19 3.10
CA GLN A 231 -22.42 -7.90 3.53
C GLN A 231 -21.65 -7.28 4.71
N LYS A 232 -20.34 -7.09 4.53
CA LYS A 232 -19.51 -6.39 5.53
C LYS A 232 -19.71 -4.87 5.45
N PRO A 233 -19.97 -4.16 6.57
CA PRO A 233 -20.03 -2.70 6.60
C PRO A 233 -18.73 -2.04 6.14
N ALA A 234 -18.84 -1.00 5.31
CA ALA A 234 -17.68 -0.31 4.72
C ALA A 234 -16.77 0.39 5.76
N TRP A 235 -17.25 0.65 6.98
CA TRP A 235 -16.43 1.21 8.06
C TRP A 235 -15.45 0.19 8.65
N MET A 236 -15.76 -1.11 8.59
CA MET A 236 -14.89 -2.15 9.17
C MET A 236 -13.54 -2.24 8.46
N ASP A 237 -13.46 -1.96 7.16
CA ASP A 237 -12.18 -1.89 6.44
C ASP A 237 -11.31 -0.75 6.97
N ASN A 238 -11.91 0.36 7.39
CA ASN A 238 -11.18 1.47 8.01
C ASN A 238 -10.70 1.08 9.41
N LEU A 239 -11.54 0.41 10.20
CA LEU A 239 -11.12 -0.13 11.50
C LEU A 239 -9.94 -1.10 11.34
N TYR A 240 -9.98 -1.98 10.34
CA TYR A 240 -8.91 -2.93 10.07
C TYR A 240 -7.62 -2.26 9.59
N LYS A 241 -7.68 -1.09 8.96
CA LYS A 241 -6.49 -0.28 8.65
C LYS A 241 -5.85 0.27 9.93
N ILE A 242 -6.66 0.68 10.92
CA ILE A 242 -6.16 1.15 12.22
C ILE A 242 -5.52 -0.01 13.00
N ALA A 243 -6.19 -1.17 13.05
CA ALA A 243 -5.71 -2.38 13.72
C ALA A 243 -4.29 -2.80 13.29
N ARG A 244 -3.89 -2.48 12.06
CA ARG A 244 -2.61 -2.90 11.49
C ARG A 244 -1.40 -2.27 12.14
N TYR A 245 -1.53 -1.09 12.76
CA TYR A 245 -0.40 -0.51 13.50
C TYR A 245 0.03 -1.43 14.64
N ARG A 246 -0.92 -2.06 15.35
CA ARG A 246 -0.58 -3.03 16.40
C ARG A 246 0.14 -4.27 15.84
N SER A 247 -0.36 -4.82 14.73
CA SER A 247 0.27 -5.96 14.05
C SER A 247 1.69 -5.63 13.53
N ALA A 248 1.87 -4.42 12.99
CA ALA A 248 3.16 -3.94 12.52
C ALA A 248 4.17 -3.84 13.66
N ILE A 249 3.78 -3.24 14.78
CA ILE A 249 4.64 -3.07 15.96
C ILE A 249 5.06 -4.43 16.53
N LYS A 250 4.11 -5.34 16.74
CA LYS A 250 4.39 -6.72 17.17
C LYS A 250 5.39 -7.42 16.25
N SER A 251 5.22 -7.27 14.93
CA SER A 251 6.12 -7.89 13.95
C SER A 251 7.54 -7.31 14.01
N MET A 252 7.67 -5.99 14.20
CA MET A 252 8.97 -5.34 14.36
C MET A 252 9.70 -5.80 15.62
N VAL A 253 9.01 -5.81 16.77
CA VAL A 253 9.57 -6.28 18.05
C VAL A 253 9.92 -7.77 17.98
N LYS A 254 9.05 -8.59 17.38
CA LYS A 254 9.29 -10.03 17.18
C LYS A 254 10.53 -10.30 16.35
N LEU A 255 10.78 -9.55 15.27
CA LEU A 255 12.01 -9.69 14.49
C LEU A 255 13.23 -9.29 15.33
N ALA A 256 13.17 -8.15 16.05
CA ALA A 256 14.26 -7.69 16.89
C ALA A 256 14.66 -8.73 17.96
N ALA A 257 13.68 -9.36 18.60
CA ALA A 257 13.92 -10.41 19.59
C ALA A 257 14.46 -11.71 18.96
N LYS A 258 13.94 -12.12 17.78
CA LYS A 258 14.31 -13.40 17.14
C LYS A 258 15.60 -13.34 16.31
N GLN A 259 16.00 -12.16 15.82
CA GLN A 259 17.17 -11.98 14.96
C GLN A 259 18.00 -10.76 15.41
N PRO A 260 18.57 -10.79 16.63
CA PRO A 260 19.25 -9.65 17.22
C PRO A 260 20.46 -9.17 16.42
N ASP A 261 21.13 -10.06 15.68
CA ASP A 261 22.30 -9.72 14.85
C ASP A 261 22.02 -8.63 13.81
N ILE A 262 20.80 -8.62 13.25
CA ILE A 262 20.36 -7.58 12.30
C ILE A 262 20.38 -6.21 12.98
N PHE A 263 20.01 -6.16 14.26
CA PHE A 263 19.81 -4.91 15.01
C PHE A 263 21.05 -4.45 15.77
N SER A 264 22.11 -5.25 15.82
CA SER A 264 23.37 -4.93 16.50
C SER A 264 23.92 -3.55 16.12
N GLN A 265 23.93 -3.23 14.81
CA GLN A 265 24.37 -1.95 14.25
C GLN A 265 23.45 -1.49 13.11
N ILE A 266 22.13 -1.63 13.27
CA ILE A 266 21.19 -1.19 12.24
C ILE A 266 21.06 0.33 12.19
N GLU A 267 21.01 0.89 10.99
CA GLU A 267 20.78 2.32 10.77
C GLU A 267 19.76 2.59 9.66
N ILE A 268 19.16 3.79 9.70
CA ILE A 268 18.21 4.24 8.66
C ILE A 268 18.95 5.17 7.69
N ARG A 269 18.84 4.89 6.40
CA ARG A 269 19.27 5.79 5.32
C ARG A 269 18.11 6.07 4.39
N ASP A 270 17.75 7.33 4.20
CA ASP A 270 16.70 7.70 3.26
C ASP A 270 17.23 7.84 1.82
N VAL A 271 16.34 7.61 0.86
CA VAL A 271 16.54 7.94 -0.54
C VAL A 271 15.89 9.29 -0.81
N GLN A 272 16.66 10.20 -1.42
CA GLN A 272 16.15 11.50 -1.82
C GLN A 272 15.10 11.32 -2.91
N ALA A 273 13.87 11.74 -2.62
CA ALA A 273 12.79 11.68 -3.60
C ALA A 273 13.03 12.69 -4.74
N PRO A 274 12.88 12.28 -6.01
CA PRO A 274 12.94 13.20 -7.12
C PRO A 274 11.72 14.13 -7.13
N LYS A 275 11.86 15.32 -7.71
CA LYS A 275 10.74 16.24 -7.89
C LYS A 275 9.71 15.63 -8.85
N PRO A 276 8.41 15.71 -8.56
CA PRO A 276 7.37 15.33 -9.50
C PRO A 276 7.51 16.10 -10.82
N LEU A 277 7.19 15.43 -11.94
CA LEU A 277 7.25 16.00 -13.28
C LEU A 277 5.84 16.42 -13.73
N SER A 278 5.64 17.72 -14.02
CA SER A 278 4.37 18.18 -14.59
C SER A 278 4.22 17.66 -16.02
N PHE A 279 3.06 17.05 -16.31
CA PHE A 279 2.72 16.52 -17.62
C PHE A 279 1.33 17.00 -18.05
N PHE A 280 1.21 17.37 -19.33
CA PHE A 280 -0.04 17.71 -19.99
C PHE A 280 0.13 17.59 -21.52
N LEU A 281 -0.98 17.36 -22.22
CA LEU A 281 -1.01 17.29 -23.67
C LEU A 281 -0.98 18.72 -24.23
N LYS A 282 0.13 19.14 -24.84
CA LYS A 282 0.28 20.51 -25.41
C LYS A 282 -0.65 20.71 -26.62
N ASN A 283 -1.87 21.22 -26.40
CA ASN A 283 -2.88 21.54 -27.43
C ASN A 283 -3.15 20.43 -28.46
N ASP A 284 -2.88 19.17 -28.09
CA ASP A 284 -3.13 18.01 -28.94
C ASP A 284 -4.61 17.63 -28.86
N LYS A 285 -5.41 18.24 -29.74
CA LYS A 285 -6.88 18.10 -29.75
C LYS A 285 -7.37 16.74 -30.26
N ALA A 286 -6.48 15.92 -30.82
CA ALA A 286 -6.82 14.62 -31.40
C ALA A 286 -5.94 13.50 -30.82
N ALA A 287 -5.51 13.66 -29.57
CA ALA A 287 -4.57 12.77 -28.91
C ALA A 287 -5.17 11.37 -28.71
N LEU A 288 -6.44 11.29 -28.28
CA LEU A 288 -7.14 10.04 -28.10
C LEU A 288 -7.39 9.35 -29.45
N LEU A 289 -7.93 10.08 -30.43
CA LEU A 289 -8.20 9.54 -31.75
C LEU A 289 -6.92 8.98 -32.39
N SER A 290 -5.80 9.70 -32.26
CA SER A 290 -4.50 9.25 -32.75
C SER A 290 -4.03 8.00 -32.01
N ALA A 291 -4.18 7.93 -30.69
CA ALA A 291 -3.83 6.76 -29.90
C ALA A 291 -4.67 5.53 -30.29
N VAL A 292 -5.99 5.68 -30.41
CA VAL A 292 -6.90 4.60 -30.82
C VAL A 292 -6.58 4.12 -32.23
N LYS A 293 -6.39 5.03 -33.20
CA LYS A 293 -5.96 4.67 -34.56
C LYS A 293 -4.68 3.84 -34.57
N ASN A 294 -3.70 4.21 -33.75
CA ASN A 294 -2.44 3.46 -33.65
C ASN A 294 -2.62 2.08 -33.02
N LEU A 295 -3.51 1.94 -32.03
CA LEU A 295 -3.72 0.68 -31.29
C LEU A 295 -4.56 -0.34 -32.08
N VAL A 296 -5.64 0.10 -32.72
CA VAL A 296 -6.65 -0.80 -33.35
C VAL A 296 -6.79 -0.66 -34.87
N LYS A 297 -6.17 0.35 -35.50
CA LYS A 297 -6.20 0.60 -36.95
C LYS A 297 -7.64 0.81 -37.49
N GLU A 298 -8.12 -0.10 -38.34
CA GLU A 298 -9.33 0.05 -39.18
C GLU A 298 -10.62 0.19 -38.36
N ASP A 299 -10.68 -0.40 -37.16
CA ASP A 299 -11.88 -0.38 -36.30
C ASP A 299 -12.03 0.92 -35.47
N SER A 300 -11.14 1.90 -35.65
CA SER A 300 -11.05 3.08 -34.76
C SER A 300 -12.34 3.88 -34.62
N GLY A 301 -13.15 4.04 -35.68
CA GLY A 301 -14.42 4.77 -35.61
C GLY A 301 -15.45 4.09 -34.72
N THR A 302 -15.65 2.79 -34.90
CA THR A 302 -16.56 1.98 -34.07
C THR A 302 -16.10 1.91 -32.62
N ILE A 303 -14.80 1.77 -32.39
CA ILE A 303 -14.21 1.73 -31.05
C ILE A 303 -14.40 3.06 -30.31
N MET A 304 -14.26 4.20 -31.01
CA MET A 304 -14.54 5.52 -30.42
C MET A 304 -16.01 5.65 -29.99
N GLN A 305 -16.96 5.20 -30.81
CA GLN A 305 -18.39 5.21 -30.45
C GLN A 305 -18.69 4.31 -29.24
N GLN A 306 -18.08 3.13 -29.18
CA GLN A 306 -18.20 2.25 -28.01
C GLN A 306 -17.60 2.88 -26.76
N LEU A 307 -16.49 3.61 -26.89
CA LEU A 307 -15.87 4.30 -25.78
C LEU A 307 -16.72 5.47 -25.28
N GLU A 308 -17.38 6.23 -26.17
CA GLU A 308 -18.36 7.26 -25.81
C GLU A 308 -19.49 6.67 -24.97
N SER A 309 -20.05 5.54 -25.42
CA SER A 309 -21.11 4.82 -24.70
C SER A 309 -20.64 4.26 -23.36
N HIS A 310 -19.42 3.69 -23.29
CA HIS A 310 -18.89 3.09 -22.06
C HIS A 310 -18.56 4.13 -20.98
N LEU A 311 -18.06 5.29 -21.41
CA LEU A 311 -17.69 6.37 -20.50
C LEU A 311 -18.84 7.34 -20.19
N ASP A 312 -19.97 7.21 -20.89
CA ASP A 312 -21.12 8.12 -20.81
C ASP A 312 -20.67 9.58 -21.01
N SER A 313 -19.94 9.83 -22.11
CA SER A 313 -19.30 11.12 -22.38
C SER A 313 -19.44 11.53 -23.84
N HIS A 314 -19.72 12.82 -24.04
CA HIS A 314 -19.83 13.46 -25.35
C HIS A 314 -18.53 14.14 -25.82
N ASP A 315 -17.48 14.17 -24.98
CA ASP A 315 -16.18 14.76 -25.32
C ASP A 315 -15.02 13.95 -24.72
N LEU A 316 -14.71 12.85 -25.40
CA LEU A 316 -13.67 11.92 -24.99
C LEU A 316 -12.25 12.51 -25.02
N GLU A 317 -11.99 13.45 -25.94
CA GLU A 317 -10.69 14.13 -26.01
C GLU A 317 -10.50 15.03 -24.79
N ALA A 318 -11.54 15.75 -24.36
CA ALA A 318 -11.48 16.52 -23.12
C ALA A 318 -11.34 15.63 -21.87
N ASP A 319 -11.96 14.45 -21.84
CA ASP A 319 -11.75 13.47 -20.78
C ASP A 319 -10.30 12.99 -20.70
N LEU A 320 -9.72 12.59 -21.84
CA LEU A 320 -8.31 12.20 -21.90
C LEU A 320 -7.40 13.36 -21.51
N TYR A 321 -7.68 14.57 -22.00
CA TYR A 321 -6.93 15.78 -21.65
C TYR A 321 -6.92 16.04 -20.15
N ARG A 322 -8.09 15.94 -19.49
CA ARG A 322 -8.21 16.04 -18.03
C ARG A 322 -7.45 14.92 -17.32
N ALA A 323 -7.58 13.69 -17.80
CA ALA A 323 -6.87 12.52 -17.24
C ALA A 323 -5.35 12.61 -17.41
N CYS A 324 -4.86 13.34 -18.41
CA CYS A 324 -3.45 13.57 -18.67
C CYS A 324 -2.89 14.85 -18.04
N ARG A 325 -3.69 15.66 -17.33
CA ARG A 325 -3.18 16.80 -16.55
C ARG A 325 -2.65 16.31 -15.21
N LEU A 326 -1.39 15.90 -15.19
CA LEU A 326 -0.81 15.10 -14.11
C LEU A 326 0.46 15.74 -13.55
N ASN A 327 0.75 15.43 -12.29
CA ASN A 327 2.10 15.50 -11.74
C ASN A 327 2.60 14.06 -11.63
N LEU A 328 3.51 13.67 -12.51
CA LEU A 328 4.09 12.33 -12.51
C LEU A 328 5.01 12.19 -11.31
N THR A 329 4.79 11.16 -10.50
CA THR A 329 5.56 10.89 -9.28
C THR A 329 6.34 9.60 -9.43
N LEU A 330 7.64 9.62 -9.11
CA LEU A 330 8.40 8.38 -8.97
C LEU A 330 7.98 7.75 -7.66
N HIS A 331 7.23 6.66 -7.74
CA HIS A 331 6.77 5.95 -6.56
C HIS A 331 7.96 5.43 -5.74
N ALA A 332 7.78 5.33 -4.42
CA ALA A 332 8.83 4.93 -3.49
C ALA A 332 9.51 3.60 -3.85
N GLU A 333 8.76 2.63 -4.38
CA GLU A 333 9.30 1.37 -4.88
C GLU A 333 10.33 1.61 -6.00
N MET A 334 10.02 2.51 -6.94
CA MET A 334 10.89 2.83 -8.08
C MET A 334 12.08 3.69 -7.67
N GLN A 335 11.96 4.51 -6.62
CA GLN A 335 13.10 5.23 -6.03
C GLN A 335 14.16 4.26 -5.49
N LEU A 336 13.73 3.16 -4.85
CA LEU A 336 14.66 2.11 -4.40
C LEU A 336 15.30 1.38 -5.58
N VAL A 337 14.53 1.09 -6.64
CA VAL A 337 15.10 0.47 -7.85
C VAL A 337 16.16 1.37 -8.48
N GLU A 338 15.86 2.66 -8.68
CA GLU A 338 16.81 3.65 -9.21
C GLU A 338 18.07 3.73 -8.34
N PHE A 339 17.91 3.71 -7.02
CA PHE A 339 19.04 3.71 -6.10
C PHE A 339 19.95 2.49 -6.32
N TYR A 340 19.39 1.28 -6.33
CA TYR A 340 20.17 0.04 -6.46
C TYR A 340 20.75 -0.18 -7.85
N GLU A 341 20.14 0.36 -8.90
CA GLU A 341 20.76 0.39 -10.23
C GLU A 341 22.05 1.21 -10.25
N GLY A 342 22.12 2.28 -9.45
CA GLY A 342 23.30 3.14 -9.31
C GLY A 342 24.32 2.62 -8.30
N HIS A 343 23.93 1.65 -7.46
CA HIS A 343 24.72 1.11 -6.35
C HIS A 343 24.59 -0.42 -6.30
N PRO A 344 25.04 -1.16 -7.34
CA PRO A 344 24.86 -2.60 -7.43
C PRO A 344 25.52 -3.37 -6.26
N GLU A 345 26.58 -2.82 -5.66
CA GLU A 345 27.23 -3.35 -4.47
C GLU A 345 26.35 -3.30 -3.21
N SER A 346 25.34 -2.42 -3.21
CA SER A 346 24.39 -2.25 -2.10
C SER A 346 23.15 -3.13 -2.25
N VAL A 347 22.98 -3.85 -3.38
CA VAL A 347 21.78 -4.66 -3.64
C VAL A 347 21.56 -5.67 -2.52
N ALA A 348 20.38 -5.60 -1.90
CA ALA A 348 20.01 -6.45 -0.79
C ALA A 348 20.05 -7.94 -1.18
N ARG A 349 20.76 -8.77 -0.39
CA ARG A 349 20.76 -10.25 -0.54
C ARG A 349 19.36 -10.84 -0.43
N MET A 350 18.49 -10.18 0.33
CA MET A 350 17.05 -10.42 0.29
C MET A 350 16.44 -9.37 -0.66
N PRO A 351 16.16 -9.72 -1.94
CA PRO A 351 15.69 -8.76 -2.94
C PRO A 351 14.19 -8.48 -2.72
N PHE A 352 13.86 -7.86 -1.60
CA PHE A 352 12.50 -7.59 -1.18
C PHE A 352 12.33 -6.13 -0.73
N ILE A 353 11.26 -5.52 -1.21
CA ILE A 353 10.81 -4.18 -0.89
C ILE A 353 9.54 -4.32 -0.06
N GLY A 354 9.63 -3.94 1.22
CA GLY A 354 8.44 -3.74 2.06
C GLY A 354 7.72 -2.47 1.65
N THR A 355 6.39 -2.50 1.66
CA THR A 355 5.56 -1.40 1.14
C THR A 355 4.45 -1.00 2.11
N SER A 356 4.25 0.31 2.25
CA SER A 356 3.21 0.88 3.14
C SER A 356 1.77 0.66 2.66
N LYS A 357 1.63 0.32 1.39
CA LYS A 357 0.42 0.04 0.62
C LYS A 357 0.79 -1.05 -0.39
N LYS A 358 -0.18 -1.80 -0.92
CA LYS A 358 0.14 -2.75 -2.00
C LYS A 358 0.76 -1.96 -3.15
N ALA A 359 1.71 -2.55 -3.87
CA ALA A 359 2.27 -1.92 -5.06
C ALA A 359 1.17 -1.64 -6.10
N CYS A 360 1.36 -0.60 -6.89
CA CYS A 360 0.49 -0.39 -8.05
C CYS A 360 0.83 -1.35 -9.19
N PHE A 361 -0.08 -1.47 -10.16
CA PHE A 361 0.12 -2.34 -11.31
C PHE A 361 1.45 -2.03 -12.02
N LEU A 362 1.75 -0.75 -12.25
CA LEU A 362 2.97 -0.33 -12.96
C LEU A 362 4.25 -0.63 -12.17
N CYS A 363 4.29 -0.35 -10.86
CA CYS A 363 5.41 -0.73 -10.00
C CYS A 363 5.62 -2.24 -10.03
N TYR A 364 4.55 -3.02 -9.90
CA TYR A 364 4.60 -4.47 -9.87
C TYR A 364 5.10 -5.06 -11.20
N ARG A 365 4.55 -4.62 -12.34
CA ARG A 365 5.01 -5.06 -13.67
C ARG A 365 6.46 -4.65 -13.93
N TYR A 366 6.87 -3.45 -13.53
CA TYR A 366 8.26 -3.02 -13.68
C TYR A 366 9.21 -3.94 -12.91
N LEU A 367 8.91 -4.24 -11.63
CA LEU A 367 9.69 -5.13 -10.79
C LEU A 367 9.81 -6.56 -11.38
N LEU A 368 8.72 -7.11 -11.93
CA LEU A 368 8.73 -8.42 -12.58
C LEU A 368 9.68 -8.49 -13.77
N HIS A 369 9.79 -7.40 -14.54
CA HIS A 369 10.67 -7.32 -15.71
C HIS A 369 12.12 -6.93 -15.36
N HIS A 370 12.39 -6.61 -14.09
CA HIS A 370 13.64 -6.00 -13.64
C HIS A 370 14.74 -7.02 -13.32
N PRO A 371 15.98 -6.87 -13.83
CA PRO A 371 17.07 -7.82 -13.58
C PRO A 371 17.53 -7.95 -12.12
N LEU A 372 17.31 -6.91 -11.29
CA LEU A 372 17.61 -6.98 -9.85
C LEU A 372 16.71 -7.94 -9.06
N ARG A 373 15.63 -8.46 -9.68
CA ARG A 373 14.69 -9.40 -9.06
C ARG A 373 14.10 -8.93 -7.73
N LEU A 374 14.02 -7.61 -7.53
CA LEU A 374 13.36 -7.00 -6.37
C LEU A 374 11.87 -7.35 -6.39
N ARG A 375 11.35 -7.82 -5.26
CA ARG A 375 9.96 -8.24 -5.09
C ARG A 375 9.23 -7.40 -4.05
N VAL A 376 7.91 -7.35 -4.12
CA VAL A 376 7.01 -6.75 -3.13
C VAL A 376 6.06 -7.82 -2.59
N SER A 377 5.43 -7.59 -1.44
CA SER A 377 4.47 -8.54 -0.87
C SER A 377 3.18 -8.66 -1.67
N ALA A 378 2.70 -7.55 -2.24
CA ALA A 378 1.39 -7.51 -2.87
C ALA A 378 1.26 -6.37 -3.88
N CYS A 379 0.36 -6.54 -4.84
CA CYS A 379 -0.16 -5.58 -5.81
C CYS A 379 -1.68 -5.38 -5.61
N HIS A 380 -2.17 -4.13 -5.67
CA HIS A 380 -3.62 -3.83 -5.69
C HIS A 380 -4.20 -3.75 -7.11
N GLN A 381 -3.38 -3.98 -8.14
CA GLN A 381 -3.78 -4.07 -9.54
C GLN A 381 -4.43 -2.83 -10.15
N LYS A 382 -4.20 -1.65 -9.55
CA LYS A 382 -4.63 -0.39 -10.16
C LYS A 382 -3.50 0.27 -10.92
N ILE A 383 -3.84 0.78 -12.09
CA ILE A 383 -2.96 1.63 -12.88
C ILE A 383 -3.08 3.07 -12.38
N TYR A 384 -1.94 3.75 -12.25
CA TYR A 384 -1.91 5.19 -11.97
C TYR A 384 -1.25 5.90 -13.14
N PRO A 385 -1.99 6.69 -13.93
CA PRO A 385 -1.42 7.48 -15.01
C PRO A 385 -0.35 8.47 -14.53
N SER A 386 -0.44 8.90 -13.26
CA SER A 386 0.56 9.75 -12.59
C SER A 386 1.86 9.02 -12.22
N TRP A 387 2.04 7.76 -12.60
CA TRP A 387 3.27 7.03 -12.33
C TRP A 387 4.40 7.53 -13.24
N MET A 388 5.52 7.94 -12.65
CA MET A 388 6.72 8.30 -13.40
C MET A 388 7.61 7.06 -13.56
N PRO A 389 8.01 6.70 -14.80
CA PRO A 389 9.02 5.67 -14.98
C PRO A 389 10.38 6.08 -14.40
N PRO A 390 11.13 5.14 -13.78
CA PRO A 390 12.47 5.43 -13.30
C PRO A 390 13.41 5.80 -14.45
N PRO A 391 14.34 6.75 -14.26
CA PRO A 391 15.37 7.05 -15.25
C PRO A 391 16.32 5.87 -15.39
N CYS A 392 16.76 5.57 -16.62
CA CYS A 392 17.65 4.45 -16.87
C CYS A 392 19.11 4.87 -16.62
N ASN A 393 19.78 4.29 -15.62
CA ASN A 393 21.20 4.60 -15.36
C ASN A 393 22.08 4.05 -16.48
N GLN A 394 23.13 4.73 -16.94
CA GLN A 394 23.96 4.22 -18.06
C GLN A 394 24.69 2.89 -17.80
N THR A 395 24.82 2.46 -16.55
CA THR A 395 25.27 1.11 -16.18
C THR A 395 24.30 0.02 -16.64
N SER A 396 23.02 0.36 -16.87
CA SER A 396 21.99 -0.51 -17.46
C SER A 396 22.20 -0.80 -18.95
N LYS A 397 23.18 -0.18 -19.63
CA LYS A 397 23.56 -0.52 -21.02
C LYS A 397 23.94 -2.00 -21.20
N GLN A 398 24.14 -2.74 -20.11
CA GLN A 398 24.34 -4.18 -20.09
C GLN A 398 23.04 -4.98 -20.35
N TRP A 399 21.85 -4.38 -20.23
CA TRP A 399 20.59 -5.09 -20.39
C TRP A 399 20.13 -5.05 -21.84
N LYS A 400 20.01 -6.25 -22.44
CA LYS A 400 19.56 -6.44 -23.85
C LYS A 400 18.22 -5.75 -24.16
N SER A 401 17.35 -5.55 -23.16
CA SER A 401 16.09 -4.82 -23.27
C SER A 401 15.79 -4.10 -21.95
N PRO A 402 15.68 -2.75 -21.95
CA PRO A 402 15.35 -2.00 -20.75
C PRO A 402 14.00 -2.42 -20.16
N PRO A 403 13.86 -2.53 -18.82
CA PRO A 403 12.59 -2.89 -18.17
C PRO A 403 11.43 -1.99 -18.57
N PHE A 404 11.68 -0.68 -18.72
CA PHE A 404 10.66 0.26 -19.18
C PHE A 404 10.10 -0.11 -20.56
N THR A 405 10.94 -0.48 -21.53
CA THR A 405 10.49 -0.88 -22.87
C THR A 405 9.57 -2.10 -22.83
N LYS A 406 9.80 -3.04 -21.91
CA LYS A 406 8.93 -4.21 -21.73
C LYS A 406 7.58 -3.81 -21.17
N VAL A 407 7.57 -2.95 -20.13
CA VAL A 407 6.34 -2.42 -19.54
C VAL A 407 5.56 -1.58 -20.54
N ASP A 408 6.22 -0.73 -21.33
CA ASP A 408 5.57 0.11 -22.35
C ASP A 408 4.86 -0.73 -23.41
N LYS A 409 5.53 -1.75 -23.97
CA LYS A 409 4.92 -2.70 -24.90
C LYS A 409 3.73 -3.45 -24.30
N GLU A 410 3.84 -3.81 -23.03
CA GLU A 410 2.78 -4.50 -22.32
C GLU A 410 1.55 -3.60 -22.10
N ILE A 411 1.77 -2.34 -21.72
CA ILE A 411 0.71 -1.34 -21.57
C ILE A 411 0.04 -1.03 -22.92
N GLU A 412 0.80 -0.94 -24.00
CA GLU A 412 0.26 -0.82 -25.35
C GLU A 412 -0.62 -2.02 -25.73
N GLN A 413 -0.12 -3.25 -25.52
CA GLN A 413 -0.88 -4.46 -25.81
C GLN A 413 -2.15 -4.58 -24.95
N LEU A 414 -2.06 -4.19 -23.67
CA LEU A 414 -3.20 -4.19 -22.75
C LEU A 414 -4.25 -3.16 -23.18
N ALA A 415 -3.84 -1.95 -23.57
CA ALA A 415 -4.74 -0.93 -24.08
C ALA A 415 -5.47 -1.41 -25.33
N ARG A 416 -4.73 -2.05 -26.25
CA ARG A 416 -5.30 -2.66 -27.45
C ARG A 416 -6.33 -3.75 -27.13
N THR A 417 -6.04 -4.63 -26.17
CA THR A 417 -6.98 -5.69 -25.76
C THR A 417 -8.22 -5.11 -25.10
N GLU A 418 -8.07 -4.20 -24.14
CA GLU A 418 -9.20 -3.64 -23.38
C GLU A 418 -10.12 -2.78 -24.25
N LEU A 419 -9.59 -2.06 -25.24
CA LEU A 419 -10.42 -1.38 -26.25
C LEU A 419 -11.32 -2.36 -27.01
N LYS A 420 -10.87 -3.61 -27.23
CA LYS A 420 -11.63 -4.62 -27.97
C LYS A 420 -12.61 -5.40 -27.10
N THR A 421 -12.28 -5.61 -25.83
CA THR A 421 -13.00 -6.59 -25.00
C THR A 421 -13.73 -5.99 -23.80
N ALA A 422 -13.34 -4.81 -23.32
CA ALA A 422 -13.81 -4.28 -22.04
C ALA A 422 -14.92 -3.21 -22.17
N LEU A 423 -15.15 -2.64 -23.36
CA LEU A 423 -16.10 -1.52 -23.55
C LEU A 423 -17.58 -1.91 -23.40
N ASN A 424 -17.90 -3.20 -23.46
CA ASN A 424 -19.27 -3.71 -23.28
C ASN A 424 -19.47 -4.43 -21.93
N VAL A 425 -18.49 -4.33 -21.03
CA VAL A 425 -18.49 -5.02 -19.74
C VAL A 425 -18.48 -3.98 -18.62
N PRO A 426 -19.25 -4.18 -17.52
CA PRO A 426 -19.17 -3.30 -16.37
C PRO A 426 -17.75 -3.22 -15.81
N ARG A 427 -17.36 -2.03 -15.33
CA ARG A 427 -16.07 -1.84 -14.67
C ARG A 427 -15.91 -2.78 -13.48
N ARG A 428 -14.69 -3.26 -13.27
CA ARG A 428 -14.35 -4.11 -12.12
C ARG A 428 -14.58 -3.36 -10.80
N PRO A 429 -14.89 -4.07 -9.70
CA PRO A 429 -14.95 -3.47 -8.37
C PRO A 429 -13.64 -2.76 -8.03
N LYS A 430 -13.74 -1.63 -7.32
CA LYS A 430 -12.55 -0.87 -6.92
C LYS A 430 -11.73 -1.67 -5.90
N ASN A 431 -10.51 -2.04 -6.27
CA ASN A 431 -9.53 -2.58 -5.33
C ASN A 431 -9.08 -1.52 -4.33
N TYR A 432 -8.96 -1.91 -3.07
CA TYR A 432 -8.36 -1.06 -2.05
C TYR A 432 -6.83 -1.06 -2.20
N ASP A 433 -6.25 0.14 -2.37
CA ASP A 433 -4.79 0.36 -2.38
C ASP A 433 -4.16 -0.01 -1.02
N SER A 434 -4.99 -0.04 0.02
CA SER A 434 -4.59 -0.43 1.37
C SER A 434 -4.41 -1.94 1.47
N THR A 435 -3.36 -2.37 2.14
CA THR A 435 -3.09 -3.74 2.58
C THR A 435 -4.06 -4.22 3.69
N ALA A 436 -5.30 -3.73 3.70
CA ALA A 436 -6.34 -4.12 4.66
C ALA A 436 -7.57 -4.61 3.89
N GLY A 437 -7.73 -5.93 3.79
CA GLY A 437 -8.94 -6.61 3.34
C GLY A 437 -8.67 -7.96 2.65
N PRO A 438 -9.53 -8.99 2.83
CA PRO A 438 -10.12 -9.47 4.07
C PRO A 438 -9.23 -10.57 4.73
N SER A 439 -9.26 -10.63 6.07
CA SER A 439 -9.21 -11.93 6.76
C SER A 439 -10.61 -12.18 7.27
N LEU A 440 -11.42 -12.84 6.44
CA LEU A 440 -12.62 -13.58 6.81
C LEU A 440 -12.66 -14.74 5.80
N THR A 441 -12.28 -15.94 6.26
CA THR A 441 -12.13 -17.23 5.55
C THR A 441 -10.91 -17.47 4.62
N LEU A 442 -10.42 -18.72 4.70
CA LEU A 442 -9.20 -19.36 4.17
C LEU A 442 -9.05 -19.43 2.64
N THR A 443 -9.89 -18.78 1.84
CA THR A 443 -10.08 -19.15 0.41
C THR A 443 -9.47 -18.21 -0.63
N ALA A 444 -8.49 -17.37 -0.27
CA ALA A 444 -7.65 -16.73 -1.28
C ALA A 444 -6.42 -17.60 -1.54
N THR A 445 -6.43 -18.26 -2.70
CA THR A 445 -5.43 -19.22 -3.18
C THR A 445 -4.01 -18.77 -2.89
N VAL A 446 -3.24 -19.68 -2.29
CA VAL A 446 -1.79 -19.55 -2.12
C VAL A 446 -1.19 -19.36 -3.52
N SER A 447 -0.29 -18.39 -3.68
CA SER A 447 0.52 -18.32 -4.90
C SER A 447 1.23 -19.65 -5.02
N THR A 448 0.91 -20.43 -6.05
CA THR A 448 1.61 -21.68 -6.34
C THR A 448 3.07 -21.35 -6.62
N ASP A 449 3.91 -21.46 -5.59
CA ASP A 449 5.32 -21.74 -5.78
C ASP A 449 5.39 -23.12 -6.44
N LYS A 450 5.52 -23.11 -7.76
CA LYS A 450 6.14 -24.22 -8.46
C LYS A 450 7.59 -23.83 -8.68
N GLU A 451 8.47 -24.35 -7.82
CA GLU A 451 9.88 -24.60 -8.16
C GLU A 451 9.96 -25.86 -9.05
N PRO A 452 11.08 -26.11 -9.74
CA PRO A 452 12.10 -25.18 -10.26
C PRO A 452 11.96 -24.91 -11.76
#